data_AF-A0A142XAG0-F1
#
_entry.id   AF-A0A142XAG0-F1
#
_cell.length_a   1.000
_cell.length_b   1.000
_cell.length_c   1.000
_cell.angle_alpha   90.00
_cell.angle_beta   90.00
_cell.angle_gamma   90.00
#
_symmetry.space_group_name_H-M   'P 1'
#
loop_
_entity.id
_entity.type
_entity.pdbx_description
1 polymer ?
#
loop_
_entity_poly.entity_id
_entity_poly.type
_entity_poly.pdbx_seq_one_letter_code
_entity_poly.pdbx_strand_id
1 'polypeptide(L)'
;MYRVFCLVVISLAVGSLASSQDKKQPDAKKEPAPKVLYAIPLVAKPGEKQKLVLRGKNLAAVKEVKVAGAEGAKVKVLGAKAVGVPNNYPGERVGDSEIDLDLDLPKDVKPGAVKLTAVNGGGDSNAYTLLVRDDLPAVAEKEDNDGFDTAQALPVPCAVEGTIKGEKDVDVFKFEGKKGTKVRIEVQAARFGSPVDGFLTLYDADHKVIDSADDVNGSSDPILTVTLPKDGAYFVALIDAHDLGGANFGYRLVVKAE
;
A
#
# COMPACT_ATOMS: atom_id res chain seq x y z
N MET A 1 -16.59 21.04 -103.06
CA MET A 1 -18.07 20.95 -103.00
C MET A 1 -18.47 20.68 -101.56
N TYR A 2 -19.53 21.36 -101.12
CA TYR A 2 -20.04 21.48 -99.76
C TYR A 2 -20.47 20.17 -99.07
N ARG A 3 -20.61 20.28 -97.73
CA ARG A 3 -21.55 19.61 -96.79
C ARG A 3 -20.95 18.54 -95.89
N VAL A 4 -21.29 18.37 -94.61
CA VAL A 4 -22.13 19.11 -93.62
C VAL A 4 -21.69 18.56 -92.25
N PHE A 5 -21.71 19.42 -91.24
CA PHE A 5 -21.43 19.15 -89.83
C PHE A 5 -22.53 18.28 -89.20
N CYS A 6 -22.18 17.26 -88.42
CA CYS A 6 -23.09 16.66 -87.45
C CYS A 6 -22.29 16.27 -86.20
N LEU A 7 -22.38 17.08 -85.16
CA LEU A 7 -21.67 16.93 -83.90
C LEU A 7 -22.57 16.15 -82.93
N VAL A 8 -22.24 14.88 -82.67
CA VAL A 8 -22.91 14.07 -81.64
C VAL A 8 -22.07 14.18 -80.37
N VAL A 9 -22.61 14.85 -79.36
CA VAL A 9 -22.01 14.90 -78.01
C VAL A 9 -22.43 13.65 -77.26
N ILE A 10 -21.49 12.73 -77.06
CA ILE A 10 -21.65 11.58 -76.17
C ILE A 10 -21.11 11.99 -74.79
N SER A 11 -22.02 12.27 -73.87
CA SER A 11 -21.69 12.49 -72.46
C SER A 11 -21.38 11.15 -71.80
N LEU A 12 -20.10 10.82 -71.63
CA LEU A 12 -19.66 9.72 -70.78
C LEU A 12 -19.81 10.14 -69.30
N ALA A 13 -20.82 9.58 -68.62
CA ALA A 13 -20.88 9.59 -67.17
C ALA A 13 -19.88 8.56 -66.63
N VAL A 14 -18.71 9.02 -66.20
CA VAL A 14 -17.75 8.19 -65.45
C VAL A 14 -18.27 8.09 -64.02
N GLY A 15 -18.93 6.98 -63.70
CA GLY A 15 -19.26 6.63 -62.32
C GLY A 15 -17.97 6.29 -61.56
N SER A 16 -17.54 7.19 -60.68
CA SER A 16 -16.49 6.88 -59.72
C SER A 16 -17.04 5.87 -58.70
N LEU A 17 -16.65 4.60 -58.83
CA LEU A 17 -16.72 3.62 -57.75
C LEU A 17 -15.72 4.07 -56.66
N ALA A 18 -16.16 4.96 -55.78
CA ALA A 18 -15.48 5.21 -54.53
C ALA A 18 -15.67 3.96 -53.66
N SER A 19 -14.65 3.11 -53.57
CA SER A 19 -14.59 2.09 -52.53
C SER A 19 -14.62 2.82 -51.18
N SER A 20 -15.71 2.67 -50.42
CA SER A 20 -15.73 3.08 -49.02
C SER A 20 -14.74 2.18 -48.27
N GLN A 21 -13.51 2.66 -48.12
CA GLN A 21 -12.65 2.15 -47.07
C GLN A 21 -13.30 2.60 -45.77
N ASP A 22 -14.04 1.69 -45.14
CA ASP A 22 -14.41 1.80 -43.74
C ASP A 22 -13.11 1.97 -42.96
N LYS A 23 -12.75 3.22 -42.67
CA LYS A 23 -11.77 3.52 -41.64
C LYS A 23 -12.40 3.01 -40.36
N LYS A 24 -12.02 1.79 -39.94
CA LYS A 24 -12.24 1.34 -38.57
C LYS A 24 -11.78 2.48 -37.66
N GLN A 25 -12.75 3.14 -37.03
CA GLN A 25 -12.50 4.04 -35.93
C GLN A 25 -11.60 3.27 -34.95
N PRO A 26 -10.45 3.82 -34.52
CA PRO A 26 -9.62 3.11 -33.55
C PRO A 26 -10.49 2.75 -32.36
N ASP A 27 -10.57 1.46 -32.05
CA ASP A 27 -11.32 0.97 -30.90
C ASP A 27 -10.90 1.82 -29.70
N ALA A 28 -11.86 2.52 -29.08
CA ALA A 28 -11.58 3.32 -27.90
C ALA A 28 -10.88 2.39 -26.89
N LYS A 29 -9.61 2.68 -26.58
CA LYS A 29 -8.78 1.84 -25.71
C LYS A 29 -9.54 1.67 -24.40
N LYS A 30 -10.09 0.47 -24.17
CA LYS A 30 -10.91 0.16 -23.01
C LYS A 30 -10.14 0.57 -21.75
N GLU A 31 -10.75 1.40 -20.92
CA GLU A 31 -10.16 1.85 -19.68
C GLU A 31 -9.75 0.62 -18.84
N PRO A 32 -8.49 0.50 -18.41
CA PRO A 32 -8.06 -0.62 -17.60
C PRO A 32 -8.69 -0.54 -16.21
N ALA A 33 -9.06 -1.70 -15.67
CA ALA A 33 -9.56 -1.79 -14.30
C ALA A 33 -8.51 -1.26 -13.30
N PRO A 34 -8.93 -0.63 -12.19
CA PRO A 34 -8.03 -0.13 -11.17
C PRO A 34 -7.41 -1.31 -10.41
N LYS A 35 -6.25 -1.09 -9.80
CA LYS A 35 -5.66 -2.04 -8.84
C LYS A 35 -5.14 -1.25 -7.65
N VAL A 36 -5.64 -1.52 -6.45
CA VAL A 36 -5.14 -0.91 -5.22
C VAL A 36 -4.03 -1.78 -4.65
N LEU A 37 -2.87 -1.19 -4.38
CA LEU A 37 -1.70 -1.89 -3.85
C LEU A 37 -1.59 -1.71 -2.34
N TYR A 38 -1.69 -0.47 -1.84
CA TYR A 38 -1.60 -0.15 -0.42
C TYR A 38 -2.30 1.15 -0.05
N ALA A 39 -2.40 1.39 1.25
CA ALA A 39 -2.92 2.61 1.84
C ALA A 39 -1.87 3.34 2.69
N ILE A 40 -1.98 4.67 2.75
CA ILE A 40 -1.19 5.54 3.62
C ILE A 40 -2.15 6.44 4.42
N PRO A 41 -2.12 6.43 5.76
CA PRO A 41 -1.37 5.51 6.62
C PRO A 41 -1.81 4.05 6.41
N LEU A 42 -0.94 3.09 6.76
CA LEU A 42 -1.21 1.66 6.64
C LEU A 42 -2.38 1.20 7.52
N VAL A 43 -2.54 1.84 8.69
CA VAL A 43 -3.46 1.43 9.75
C VAL A 43 -4.65 2.38 9.82
N ALA A 44 -5.84 1.82 9.78
CA ALA A 44 -7.10 2.54 9.95
C ALA A 44 -7.58 2.52 11.41
N LYS A 45 -8.14 3.66 11.85
CA LYS A 45 -8.60 3.91 13.23
C LYS A 45 -10.13 3.95 13.31
N PRO A 46 -10.81 2.95 13.89
CA PRO A 46 -12.26 3.00 14.13
C PRO A 46 -12.67 4.15 15.05
N GLY A 47 -13.85 4.73 14.78
CA GLY A 47 -14.45 5.82 15.56
C GLY A 47 -13.90 7.21 15.25
N GLU A 48 -12.97 7.33 14.30
CA GLU A 48 -12.34 8.59 13.92
C GLU A 48 -12.38 8.74 12.39
N LYS A 49 -12.81 9.91 11.94
CA LYS A 49 -12.68 10.29 10.53
C LYS A 49 -11.20 10.58 10.23
N GLN A 50 -10.65 9.93 9.21
CA GLN A 50 -9.24 10.03 8.85
C GLN A 50 -9.03 10.22 7.35
N LYS A 51 -7.89 10.80 6.99
CA LYS A 51 -7.42 10.85 5.61
C LYS A 51 -6.69 9.57 5.27
N LEU A 52 -6.92 9.07 4.07
CA LEU A 52 -6.24 7.91 3.54
C LEU A 52 -5.86 8.19 2.08
N VAL A 53 -4.66 7.80 1.70
CA VAL A 53 -4.22 7.74 0.30
C VAL A 53 -4.22 6.28 -0.10
N LEU A 54 -5.00 5.91 -1.12
CA LEU A 54 -4.87 4.60 -1.76
C LEU A 54 -3.95 4.73 -2.97
N ARG A 55 -2.93 3.89 -3.04
CA ARG A 55 -1.96 3.92 -4.13
C ARG A 55 -1.96 2.62 -4.91
N GLY A 56 -1.76 2.72 -6.23
CA GLY A 56 -1.80 1.57 -7.11
C GLY A 56 -1.81 1.92 -8.59
N LYS A 57 -2.53 1.15 -9.39
CA LYS A 57 -2.54 1.27 -10.86
C LYS A 57 -3.89 1.71 -11.38
N ASN A 58 -3.88 2.55 -12.41
CA ASN A 58 -5.08 3.02 -13.12
C ASN A 58 -6.14 3.68 -12.20
N LEU A 59 -5.70 4.30 -11.12
CA LEU A 59 -6.58 4.90 -10.12
C LEU A 59 -7.03 6.31 -10.49
N ALA A 60 -6.37 6.98 -11.43
CA ALA A 60 -6.59 8.40 -11.74
C ALA A 60 -8.02 8.76 -12.21
N ALA A 61 -8.80 7.76 -12.66
CA ALA A 61 -10.20 7.92 -13.08
C ALA A 61 -11.23 7.42 -12.06
N VAL A 62 -10.78 6.96 -10.88
CA VAL A 62 -11.65 6.43 -9.82
C VAL A 62 -12.49 7.54 -9.21
N LYS A 63 -13.79 7.27 -9.07
CA LYS A 63 -14.77 8.20 -8.46
C LYS A 63 -15.43 7.64 -7.21
N GLU A 64 -15.34 6.34 -6.99
CA GLU A 64 -15.99 5.63 -5.90
C GLU A 64 -15.02 4.60 -5.30
N VAL A 65 -15.06 4.48 -3.97
CA VAL A 65 -14.40 3.41 -3.23
C VAL A 65 -15.44 2.77 -2.31
N LYS A 66 -15.70 1.48 -2.53
CA LYS A 66 -16.62 0.66 -1.74
C LYS A 66 -15.89 0.09 -0.52
N VAL A 67 -16.60 -0.08 0.59
CA VAL A 67 -16.10 -0.72 1.82
C VAL A 67 -16.89 -1.98 2.10
N ALA A 68 -16.20 -3.08 2.42
CA ALA A 68 -16.81 -4.30 2.95
C ALA A 68 -16.14 -4.71 4.27
N GLY A 69 -16.90 -5.37 5.16
CA GLY A 69 -16.44 -5.75 6.51
C GLY A 69 -16.60 -4.66 7.57
N ALA A 70 -17.15 -3.50 7.22
CA ALA A 70 -17.51 -2.42 8.15
C ALA A 70 -18.86 -1.82 7.74
N GLU A 71 -19.94 -2.35 8.32
CA GLU A 71 -21.28 -1.81 8.10
C GLU A 71 -21.36 -0.35 8.59
N GLY A 72 -21.95 0.54 7.78
CA GLY A 72 -22.05 1.95 8.13
C GLY A 72 -20.80 2.80 7.86
N ALA A 73 -19.71 2.20 7.35
CA ALA A 73 -18.54 2.95 6.91
C ALA A 73 -18.89 3.96 5.81
N LYS A 74 -18.25 5.14 5.86
CA LYS A 74 -18.42 6.19 4.86
C LYS A 74 -17.08 6.52 4.23
N VAL A 75 -17.10 6.69 2.91
CA VAL A 75 -15.93 7.12 2.14
C VAL A 75 -16.29 8.34 1.33
N LYS A 76 -15.43 9.35 1.36
CA LYS A 76 -15.48 10.50 0.47
C LYS A 76 -14.18 10.57 -0.31
N VAL A 77 -14.25 10.24 -1.61
CA VAL A 77 -13.12 10.48 -2.53
C VAL A 77 -12.93 11.99 -2.66
N LEU A 78 -11.72 12.47 -2.37
CA LEU A 78 -11.33 13.88 -2.45
C LEU A 78 -10.68 14.20 -3.80
N GLY A 79 -9.96 13.24 -4.36
CA GLY A 79 -9.33 13.37 -5.67
C GLY A 79 -8.65 12.06 -6.08
N ALA A 80 -8.45 11.89 -7.37
CA ALA A 80 -7.67 10.79 -7.92
C ALA A 80 -6.74 11.36 -9.00
N LYS A 81 -5.48 10.92 -9.01
CA LYS A 81 -4.46 11.49 -9.89
C LYS A 81 -3.39 10.47 -10.28
N ALA A 82 -2.78 10.68 -11.44
CA ALA A 82 -1.57 9.97 -11.81
C ALA A 82 -0.40 10.50 -10.98
N VAL A 83 0.46 9.60 -10.51
CA VAL A 83 1.68 9.94 -9.77
C VAL A 83 2.81 9.06 -10.26
N GLY A 84 3.96 9.66 -10.53
CA GLY A 84 5.13 8.93 -11.03
C GLY A 84 5.56 7.80 -10.09
N VAL A 85 6.17 6.79 -10.69
CA VAL A 85 6.92 5.74 -9.98
C VAL A 85 8.25 6.36 -9.52
N PRO A 86 8.56 6.38 -8.21
CA PRO A 86 9.86 6.85 -7.75
C PRO A 86 11.01 6.07 -8.39
N ASN A 87 12.09 6.76 -8.74
CA ASN A 87 13.31 6.13 -9.27
C ASN A 87 13.84 5.10 -8.24
N ASN A 88 14.36 3.96 -8.73
CA ASN A 88 14.83 2.80 -7.94
C ASN A 88 13.75 1.87 -7.35
N TYR A 89 12.45 2.15 -7.54
CA TYR A 89 11.38 1.26 -7.07
C TYR A 89 10.72 0.50 -8.23
N PRO A 90 10.45 -0.81 -8.08
CA PRO A 90 9.68 -1.54 -9.08
C PRO A 90 8.27 -0.94 -9.21
N GLY A 91 7.91 -0.42 -10.39
CA GLY A 91 6.60 0.20 -10.63
C GLY A 91 5.41 -0.72 -10.32
N GLU A 92 5.62 -2.04 -10.41
CA GLU A 92 4.66 -3.05 -9.98
C GLU A 92 4.35 -3.03 -8.47
N ARG A 93 5.32 -2.64 -7.63
CA ARG A 93 5.19 -2.55 -6.16
C ARG A 93 4.54 -1.25 -5.72
N VAL A 94 4.77 -0.15 -6.44
CA VAL A 94 4.39 1.21 -5.99
C VAL A 94 3.26 1.85 -6.80
N GLY A 95 2.94 1.35 -7.99
CA GLY A 95 1.86 1.88 -8.82
C GLY A 95 2.14 3.25 -9.45
N ASP A 96 1.23 3.67 -10.33
CA ASP A 96 1.32 4.84 -11.20
C ASP A 96 0.29 5.95 -10.88
N SER A 97 -0.51 5.76 -9.83
CA SER A 97 -1.63 6.63 -9.49
C SER A 97 -2.08 6.45 -8.05
N GLU A 98 -2.80 7.45 -7.54
CA GLU A 98 -3.33 7.45 -6.18
C GLU A 98 -4.71 8.10 -6.08
N ILE A 99 -5.40 7.82 -4.97
CA ILE A 99 -6.69 8.37 -4.58
C ILE A 99 -6.54 8.97 -3.18
N ASP A 100 -6.80 10.26 -3.05
CA ASP A 100 -6.97 10.93 -1.76
C ASP A 100 -8.43 10.74 -1.31
N LEU A 101 -8.67 10.22 -0.11
CA LEU A 101 -10.01 10.04 0.43
C LEU A 101 -10.09 10.39 1.93
N ASP A 102 -11.29 10.77 2.38
CA ASP A 102 -11.65 10.72 3.80
C ASP A 102 -12.38 9.38 4.05
N LEU A 103 -11.92 8.62 5.05
CA LEU A 103 -12.53 7.39 5.55
C LEU A 103 -13.09 7.61 6.96
N ASP A 104 -14.33 7.22 7.19
CA ASP A 104 -14.99 7.21 8.50
C ASP A 104 -15.46 5.79 8.80
N LEU A 105 -14.72 5.11 9.68
CA LEU A 105 -15.05 3.77 10.17
C LEU A 105 -15.81 3.89 11.50
N PRO A 106 -16.98 3.24 11.65
CA PRO A 106 -17.68 3.19 12.92
C PRO A 106 -16.81 2.61 14.04
N LYS A 107 -17.07 3.04 15.29
CA LYS A 107 -16.26 2.68 16.46
C LYS A 107 -16.28 1.18 16.79
N ASP A 108 -17.34 0.48 16.39
CA ASP A 108 -17.57 -0.94 16.68
C ASP A 108 -17.01 -1.89 15.61
N VAL A 109 -16.41 -1.35 14.54
CA VAL A 109 -15.67 -2.13 13.55
C VAL A 109 -14.61 -2.96 14.27
N LYS A 110 -14.60 -4.27 13.98
CA LYS A 110 -13.69 -5.20 14.64
C LYS A 110 -12.24 -4.98 14.19
N PRO A 111 -11.28 -5.11 15.10
CA PRO A 111 -9.87 -5.17 14.74
C PRO A 111 -9.57 -6.28 13.73
N GLY A 112 -8.53 -6.10 12.93
CA GLY A 112 -8.15 -7.02 11.87
C GLY A 112 -8.11 -6.30 10.53
N ALA A 113 -9.18 -6.41 9.73
CA ALA A 113 -9.20 -5.76 8.44
C ALA A 113 -10.60 -5.46 7.90
N VAL A 114 -10.65 -4.43 7.05
CA VAL A 114 -11.78 -4.16 6.13
C VAL A 114 -11.29 -4.28 4.69
N LYS A 115 -12.22 -4.39 3.74
CA LYS A 115 -11.90 -4.45 2.31
C LYS A 115 -12.29 -3.15 1.63
N LEU A 116 -11.38 -2.62 0.81
CA LEU A 116 -11.62 -1.46 -0.05
C LEU A 116 -11.57 -1.86 -1.52
N THR A 117 -12.56 -1.43 -2.29
CA THR A 117 -12.62 -1.66 -3.75
C THR A 117 -12.83 -0.34 -4.46
N ALA A 118 -11.83 0.11 -5.21
CA ALA A 118 -11.92 1.28 -6.08
C ALA A 118 -12.67 0.93 -7.38
N VAL A 119 -13.39 1.90 -7.94
CA VAL A 119 -14.24 1.71 -9.12
C VAL A 119 -13.98 2.79 -10.15
N ASN A 120 -13.72 2.38 -11.40
CA ASN A 120 -13.59 3.27 -12.57
C ASN A 120 -14.39 2.71 -13.77
N GLY A 121 -14.27 3.32 -14.95
CA GLY A 121 -14.99 2.87 -16.16
C GLY A 121 -14.54 1.49 -16.68
N GLY A 122 -13.36 1.03 -16.27
CA GLY A 122 -12.80 -0.29 -16.55
C GLY A 122 -13.29 -1.41 -15.63
N GLY A 123 -13.93 -1.07 -14.49
CA GLY A 123 -14.51 -2.00 -13.54
C GLY A 123 -14.06 -1.79 -12.10
N ASP A 124 -14.23 -2.83 -11.29
CA ASP A 124 -13.81 -2.87 -9.88
C ASP A 124 -12.32 -3.25 -9.76
N SER A 125 -11.64 -2.72 -8.74
CA SER A 125 -10.32 -3.17 -8.36
C SER A 125 -10.34 -4.52 -7.65
N ASN A 126 -9.15 -5.04 -7.31
CA ASN A 126 -9.03 -6.01 -6.23
C ASN A 126 -9.65 -5.47 -4.94
N ALA A 127 -10.17 -6.37 -4.11
CA ALA A 127 -10.62 -6.08 -2.76
C ALA A 127 -9.38 -5.94 -1.84
N TYR A 128 -8.82 -4.73 -1.78
CA TYR A 128 -7.64 -4.41 -0.98
C TYR A 128 -7.93 -4.57 0.51
N THR A 129 -7.00 -5.16 1.26
CA THR A 129 -7.11 -5.38 2.71
C THR A 129 -6.52 -4.19 3.45
N LEU A 130 -7.36 -3.35 4.06
CA LEU A 130 -6.93 -2.28 4.94
C LEU A 130 -6.87 -2.80 6.38
N LEU A 131 -5.72 -2.65 7.04
CA LEU A 131 -5.51 -3.02 8.43
C LEU A 131 -6.34 -2.12 9.35
N VAL A 132 -7.13 -2.72 10.24
CA VAL A 132 -7.86 -2.01 11.30
C VAL A 132 -7.18 -2.29 12.63
N ARG A 133 -6.76 -1.23 13.33
CA ARG A 133 -6.04 -1.37 14.61
C ARG A 133 -6.87 -2.14 15.64
N ASP A 134 -6.15 -2.83 16.53
CA ASP A 134 -6.69 -3.36 17.77
C ASP A 134 -6.58 -2.34 18.92
N ASP A 135 -6.93 -2.78 20.12
CA ASP A 135 -6.98 -1.95 21.33
C ASP A 135 -5.63 -1.88 22.08
N LEU A 136 -4.53 -2.36 21.48
CA LEU A 136 -3.21 -2.21 22.09
C LEU A 136 -2.86 -0.73 22.26
N PRO A 137 -2.09 -0.38 23.30
CA PRO A 137 -1.49 0.95 23.41
C PRO A 137 -0.74 1.30 22.12
N ALA A 138 -1.29 2.25 21.37
CA ALA A 138 -0.69 2.74 20.14
C ALA A 138 0.42 3.74 20.48
N VAL A 139 1.61 3.49 19.95
CA VAL A 139 2.78 4.35 20.09
C VAL A 139 3.11 4.90 18.71
N ALA A 140 3.19 6.22 18.58
CA ALA A 140 3.73 6.81 17.37
C ALA A 140 5.26 6.61 17.38
N GLU A 141 5.81 6.21 16.25
CA GLU A 141 7.25 6.28 16.01
C GLU A 141 7.75 7.71 16.24
N LYS A 142 8.95 7.82 16.80
CA LYS A 142 9.62 9.09 17.06
C LYS A 142 11.09 8.98 16.68
N GLU A 143 11.48 9.81 15.71
CA GLU A 143 12.86 10.00 15.30
C GLU A 143 13.67 10.95 16.17
N ASP A 144 15.00 10.86 16.16
CA ASP A 144 15.78 9.78 15.49
C ASP A 144 15.78 8.52 16.37
N ASN A 145 15.67 7.33 15.78
CA ASN A 145 15.73 6.05 16.48
C ASN A 145 16.70 5.04 15.82
N ASP A 146 17.63 5.55 15.01
CA ASP A 146 18.50 4.82 14.06
C ASP A 146 19.55 3.86 14.67
N GLY A 147 19.49 3.62 15.99
CA GLY A 147 20.52 2.87 16.70
C GLY A 147 20.25 2.65 18.19
N PHE A 148 21.07 1.85 18.85
CA PHE A 148 20.86 1.47 20.26
C PHE A 148 20.86 2.68 21.22
N ASP A 149 21.70 3.69 20.97
CA ASP A 149 21.79 4.89 21.81
C ASP A 149 20.56 5.80 21.70
N THR A 150 19.89 5.78 20.54
CA THR A 150 18.70 6.57 20.24
C THR A 150 17.40 5.76 20.34
N ALA A 151 17.50 4.46 20.66
CA ALA A 151 16.38 3.54 20.63
C ALA A 151 15.15 4.04 21.41
N GLN A 152 14.00 4.04 20.73
CA GLN A 152 12.73 4.51 21.29
C GLN A 152 12.20 3.54 22.34
N ALA A 153 11.96 4.03 23.56
CA ALA A 153 11.41 3.22 24.64
C ALA A 153 9.95 2.86 24.37
N LEU A 154 9.62 1.56 24.52
CA LEU A 154 8.29 1.02 24.34
C LEU A 154 7.71 0.49 25.66
N PRO A 155 6.44 0.79 25.97
CA PRO A 155 5.69 -0.01 26.91
C PRO A 155 5.38 -1.38 26.29
N VAL A 156 5.32 -2.45 27.09
CA VAL A 156 4.91 -3.79 26.62
C VAL A 156 3.70 -4.24 27.44
N PRO A 157 2.56 -4.60 26.80
CA PRO A 157 2.36 -4.71 25.36
C PRO A 157 2.07 -3.36 24.67
N CYS A 158 2.44 -3.24 23.39
CA CYS A 158 2.10 -2.09 22.55
C CYS A 158 2.05 -2.43 21.05
N ALA A 159 1.60 -1.46 20.26
CA ALA A 159 1.81 -1.44 18.82
C ALA A 159 2.39 -0.09 18.38
N VAL A 160 3.50 -0.11 17.66
CA VAL A 160 4.07 1.06 17.01
C VAL A 160 3.50 1.18 15.60
N GLU A 161 3.01 2.36 15.25
CA GLU A 161 2.64 2.72 13.86
C GLU A 161 3.76 3.61 13.32
N GLY A 162 4.62 3.05 12.45
CA GLY A 162 5.87 3.67 11.99
C GLY A 162 6.03 3.64 10.47
N THR A 163 7.15 4.17 9.98
CA THR A 163 7.49 4.21 8.55
C THR A 163 9.00 4.19 8.38
N ILE A 164 9.52 3.21 7.64
CA ILE A 164 10.93 3.23 7.19
C ILE A 164 11.08 4.43 6.23
N LYS A 165 11.64 5.54 6.71
CA LYS A 165 11.53 6.87 6.07
C LYS A 165 12.36 7.00 4.82
N GLY A 166 13.46 6.27 4.72
CA GLY A 166 14.42 6.38 3.63
C GLY A 166 15.25 5.13 3.43
N GLU A 167 16.12 5.17 2.43
CA GLU A 167 17.05 4.08 2.20
C GLU A 167 17.97 3.89 3.42
N LYS A 168 18.21 2.63 3.81
CA LYS A 168 19.07 2.24 4.95
C LYS A 168 18.62 2.77 6.31
N ASP A 169 17.36 3.15 6.43
CA ASP A 169 16.77 3.52 7.71
C ASP A 169 16.64 2.28 8.62
N VAL A 170 16.88 2.48 9.91
CA VAL A 170 16.92 1.41 10.92
C VAL A 170 16.11 1.84 12.13
N ASP A 171 14.88 1.39 12.23
CA ASP A 171 14.07 1.68 13.40
C ASP A 171 14.48 0.81 14.59
N VAL A 172 15.07 1.41 15.63
CA VAL A 172 15.43 0.70 16.86
C VAL A 172 14.52 1.09 18.02
N PHE A 173 13.92 0.08 18.63
CA PHE A 173 13.08 0.19 19.80
C PHE A 173 13.70 -0.54 21.00
N LYS A 174 13.36 -0.13 22.22
CA LYS A 174 13.79 -0.81 23.44
C LYS A 174 12.67 -1.05 24.43
N PHE A 175 12.70 -2.17 25.12
CA PHE A 175 11.79 -2.48 26.21
C PHE A 175 12.50 -3.24 27.35
N GLU A 176 11.93 -3.17 28.55
CA GLU A 176 12.40 -3.93 29.70
C GLU A 176 11.73 -5.30 29.78
N GLY A 177 12.53 -6.35 29.95
CA GLY A 177 12.08 -7.73 29.98
C GLY A 177 12.50 -8.48 31.24
N LYS A 178 11.78 -9.58 31.54
CA LYS A 178 12.06 -10.49 32.65
C LYS A 178 12.43 -11.88 32.14
N LYS A 179 13.39 -12.52 32.79
CA LYS A 179 13.83 -13.88 32.46
C LYS A 179 12.62 -14.83 32.49
N GLY A 180 12.51 -15.66 31.46
CA GLY A 180 11.45 -16.65 31.34
C GLY A 180 10.13 -16.11 30.78
N THR A 181 9.97 -14.78 30.64
CA THR A 181 8.84 -14.22 29.90
C THR A 181 8.96 -14.59 28.43
N LYS A 182 7.89 -15.13 27.86
CA LYS A 182 7.80 -15.35 26.43
C LYS A 182 7.31 -14.05 25.79
N VAL A 183 8.03 -13.54 24.81
CA VAL A 183 7.64 -12.36 24.05
C VAL A 183 7.42 -12.71 22.60
N ARG A 184 6.42 -12.07 22.01
CA ARG A 184 6.13 -12.14 20.58
C ARG A 184 6.23 -10.76 19.97
N ILE A 185 7.04 -10.65 18.93
CA ILE A 185 7.29 -9.42 18.18
C ILE A 185 6.88 -9.70 16.73
N GLU A 186 5.98 -8.91 16.18
CA GLU A 186 5.47 -9.10 14.82
C GLU A 186 5.41 -7.79 14.08
N VAL A 187 5.89 -7.80 12.84
CA VAL A 187 5.66 -6.74 11.88
C VAL A 187 4.40 -7.05 11.07
N GLN A 188 3.56 -6.04 10.88
CA GLN A 188 2.40 -6.08 10.01
C GLN A 188 2.60 -5.01 8.93
N ALA A 189 2.94 -5.44 7.71
CA ALA A 189 3.21 -4.54 6.59
C ALA A 189 2.80 -5.18 5.26
N ALA A 190 3.60 -6.11 4.73
CA ALA A 190 3.47 -6.70 3.40
C ALA A 190 2.11 -7.38 3.18
N ARG A 191 1.57 -8.08 4.19
CA ARG A 191 0.24 -8.71 4.09
C ARG A 191 -0.92 -7.70 3.92
N PHE A 192 -0.67 -6.43 4.23
CA PHE A 192 -1.57 -5.29 4.04
C PHE A 192 -1.12 -4.39 2.88
N GLY A 193 -0.24 -4.90 2.02
CA GLY A 193 0.19 -4.28 0.77
C GLY A 193 1.36 -3.30 0.90
N SER A 194 1.82 -3.01 2.12
CA SER A 194 3.01 -2.18 2.32
C SER A 194 4.19 -2.75 1.52
N PRO A 195 5.03 -1.91 0.90
CA PRO A 195 6.22 -2.38 0.20
C PRO A 195 7.32 -2.84 1.15
N VAL A 196 7.23 -2.64 2.47
CA VAL A 196 8.26 -3.09 3.42
C VAL A 196 8.48 -4.59 3.29
N ASP A 197 9.75 -4.96 3.11
CA ASP A 197 10.24 -6.33 3.25
C ASP A 197 11.00 -6.43 4.57
N GLY A 198 10.32 -6.83 5.65
CA GLY A 198 10.82 -6.59 7.00
C GLY A 198 11.91 -7.58 7.42
N PHE A 199 13.03 -7.06 7.90
CA PHE A 199 14.02 -7.86 8.63
C PHE A 199 14.08 -7.41 10.09
N LEU A 200 13.67 -8.30 10.99
CA LEU A 200 13.51 -8.04 12.42
C LEU A 200 14.62 -8.72 13.20
N THR A 201 15.31 -7.99 14.07
CA THR A 201 16.35 -8.55 14.95
C THR A 201 16.10 -8.17 16.40
N LEU A 202 16.19 -9.15 17.30
CA LEU A 202 16.14 -8.95 18.75
C LEU A 202 17.54 -9.04 19.34
N TYR A 203 17.93 -8.04 20.12
CA TYR A 203 19.20 -7.98 20.83
C TYR A 203 19.00 -7.97 22.36
N ASP A 204 19.98 -8.48 23.09
CA ASP A 204 20.06 -8.33 24.55
C ASP A 204 20.69 -6.98 24.96
N ALA A 205 20.80 -6.77 26.27
CA ALA A 205 21.38 -5.55 26.85
C ALA A 205 22.88 -5.35 26.52
N ASP A 206 23.59 -6.40 26.11
CA ASP A 206 24.98 -6.35 25.65
C ASP A 206 25.06 -6.16 24.11
N HIS A 207 23.93 -5.85 23.46
CA HIS A 207 23.75 -5.74 22.01
C HIS A 207 24.12 -7.00 21.24
N LYS A 208 23.97 -8.18 21.87
CA LYS A 208 24.15 -9.46 21.18
C LYS A 208 22.81 -9.91 20.60
N VAL A 209 22.85 -10.39 19.36
CA VAL A 209 21.69 -10.98 18.70
C VAL A 209 21.20 -12.18 19.51
N ILE A 210 19.93 -12.15 19.87
CA ILE A 210 19.21 -13.28 20.46
C ILE A 210 18.57 -14.10 19.34
N ASP A 211 17.87 -13.43 18.44
CA ASP A 211 17.17 -14.05 17.31
C ASP A 211 16.90 -13.02 16.20
N SER A 212 16.63 -13.50 14.99
CA SER A 212 16.28 -12.68 13.83
C SER A 212 15.30 -13.40 12.91
N ALA A 213 14.39 -12.65 12.29
CA ALA A 213 13.43 -13.16 11.32
C ALA A 213 13.31 -12.20 10.14
N ASP A 214 13.08 -12.77 8.96
CA ASP A 214 12.88 -12.08 7.68
C ASP A 214 11.51 -12.52 7.14
N ASP A 215 11.50 -13.48 6.22
CA ASP A 215 10.27 -14.12 5.74
C ASP A 215 9.72 -15.17 6.72
N VAL A 216 8.42 -15.07 7.03
CA VAL A 216 7.70 -16.10 7.80
C VAL A 216 6.42 -16.50 7.07
N ASN A 217 6.23 -17.81 6.86
CA ASN A 217 5.06 -18.39 6.20
C ASN A 217 4.76 -17.82 4.80
N GLY A 218 5.81 -17.46 4.04
CA GLY A 218 5.67 -16.88 2.70
C GLY A 218 5.22 -15.42 2.68
N SER A 219 5.32 -14.72 3.82
CA SER A 219 5.11 -13.28 3.94
C SER A 219 6.40 -12.61 4.40
N SER A 220 6.73 -11.47 3.79
CA SER A 220 7.79 -10.54 4.21
C SER A 220 7.47 -9.77 5.50
N ASP A 221 6.60 -10.35 6.33
CA ASP A 221 6.20 -9.80 7.61
C ASP A 221 6.82 -10.67 8.72
N PRO A 222 7.99 -10.29 9.26
CA PRO A 222 8.72 -11.11 10.22
C PRO A 222 7.96 -11.23 11.54
N ILE A 223 8.12 -12.40 12.17
CA ILE A 223 7.62 -12.71 13.51
C ILE A 223 8.73 -13.38 14.30
N LEU A 224 9.02 -12.85 15.49
CA LEU A 224 9.87 -13.48 16.49
C LEU A 224 9.03 -13.92 17.70
N THR A 225 9.35 -15.09 18.24
CA THR A 225 8.74 -15.60 19.47
C THR A 225 9.84 -16.19 20.35
N VAL A 226 10.21 -15.46 21.40
CA VAL A 226 11.43 -15.74 22.17
C VAL A 226 11.11 -15.79 23.66
N THR A 227 11.65 -16.78 24.36
CA THR A 227 11.67 -16.77 25.83
C THR A 227 12.90 -16.01 26.29
N LEU A 228 12.70 -14.89 26.98
CA LEU A 228 13.76 -13.98 27.38
C LEU A 228 14.76 -14.69 28.33
N PRO A 229 16.07 -14.70 28.01
CA PRO A 229 17.04 -15.48 28.77
C PRO A 229 17.44 -14.84 30.11
N LYS A 230 17.25 -13.52 30.26
CA LYS A 230 17.70 -12.71 31.40
C LYS A 230 16.72 -11.59 31.73
N ASP A 231 16.87 -10.99 32.89
CA ASP A 231 16.26 -9.69 33.19
C ASP A 231 17.07 -8.58 32.51
N GLY A 232 16.39 -7.51 32.07
CA GLY A 232 17.03 -6.28 31.60
C GLY A 232 16.43 -5.74 30.30
N ALA A 233 17.15 -4.81 29.69
CA ALA A 233 16.77 -4.19 28.43
C ALA A 233 16.93 -5.15 27.24
N TYR A 234 16.01 -5.04 26.30
CA TYR A 234 16.03 -5.71 25.01
C TYR A 234 15.79 -4.69 23.91
N PHE A 235 16.46 -4.87 22.78
CA PHE A 235 16.36 -3.97 21.64
C PHE A 235 15.79 -4.71 20.43
N VAL A 236 14.85 -4.08 19.75
CA VAL A 236 14.22 -4.57 18.53
C VAL A 236 14.65 -3.64 17.41
N ALA A 237 15.41 -4.15 16.45
CA ALA A 237 15.73 -3.42 15.23
C ALA A 237 14.86 -3.94 14.08
N LEU A 238 14.29 -3.01 13.32
CA LEU A 238 13.55 -3.28 12.09
C LEU A 238 14.20 -2.51 10.94
N ILE A 239 14.48 -3.21 9.85
CA ILE A 239 14.91 -2.63 8.58
C ILE A 239 14.04 -3.17 7.44
N ASP A 240 14.12 -2.52 6.28
CA ASP A 240 13.78 -3.17 5.01
C ASP A 240 14.97 -4.00 4.52
N ALA A 241 14.75 -5.27 4.18
CA ALA A 241 15.77 -6.23 3.77
C ALA A 241 16.52 -5.84 2.47
N HIS A 242 15.96 -4.89 1.71
CA HIS A 242 16.56 -4.36 0.48
C HIS A 242 17.13 -2.95 0.67
N ASP A 243 17.25 -2.47 1.92
CA ASP A 243 17.65 -1.10 2.27
C ASP A 243 16.76 -0.02 1.62
N LEU A 244 15.49 -0.33 1.34
CA LEU A 244 14.53 0.63 0.77
C LEU A 244 13.75 1.33 1.87
N GLY A 245 13.27 2.54 1.58
CA GLY A 245 12.34 3.24 2.46
C GLY A 245 11.60 4.36 1.73
N GLY A 246 10.71 5.06 2.41
CA GLY A 246 9.97 6.18 1.87
C GLY A 246 8.62 6.34 2.54
N ALA A 247 7.91 7.44 2.22
CA ALA A 247 6.62 7.76 2.83
C ALA A 247 5.52 6.68 2.68
N ASN A 248 5.73 5.70 1.79
CA ASN A 248 4.84 4.56 1.58
C ASN A 248 5.27 3.27 2.31
N PHE A 249 6.41 3.24 3.00
CA PHE A 249 6.94 2.09 3.72
C PHE A 249 6.41 2.03 5.16
N GLY A 250 5.09 2.21 5.29
CA GLY A 250 4.43 2.14 6.58
C GLY A 250 4.45 0.71 7.13
N TYR A 251 4.60 0.56 8.43
CA TYR A 251 4.48 -0.72 9.12
C TYR A 251 3.74 -0.56 10.45
N ARG A 252 3.29 -1.68 11.00
CA ARG A 252 2.83 -1.76 12.39
C ARG A 252 3.61 -2.83 13.14
N LEU A 253 4.44 -2.43 14.09
CA LEU A 253 5.22 -3.33 14.95
C LEU A 253 4.44 -3.63 16.22
N VAL A 254 4.14 -4.90 16.49
CA VAL A 254 3.41 -5.35 17.66
C VAL A 254 4.35 -6.08 18.61
N VAL A 255 4.44 -5.62 19.86
CA VAL A 255 5.24 -6.26 20.91
C VAL A 255 4.33 -6.69 22.06
N LYS A 256 4.33 -7.99 22.37
CA LYS A 256 3.51 -8.58 23.44
C LYS A 256 4.31 -9.54 24.30
N ALA A 257 4.00 -9.58 25.59
CA ALA A 257 4.29 -10.76 26.41
C ALA A 257 3.17 -11.79 26.20
N GLU A 258 3.53 -13.06 26.06
CA GLU A 258 2.62 -14.21 26.00
C GLU A 258 2.44 -14.88 27.36
#